data_AF-A0A9D7ZAM0-F1
#
_entry.id   AF-A0A9D7ZAM0-F1
#
_cell.length_a   1.000
_cell.length_b   1.000
_cell.length_c   1.000
_cell.angle_alpha   90.00
_cell.angle_beta   90.00
_cell.angle_gamma   90.00
#
_symmetry.space_group_name_H-M   'P 1'
#
loop_
_entity.id
_entity.type
_entity.pdbx_description
1 polymer ?
#
loop_
_entity_poly.entity_id
_entity_poly.type
_entity_poly.pdbx_seq_one_letter_code
_entity_poly.pdbx_strand_id
1 'polypeptide(L)'
;MINLDVEKTTKIKANGNLIRYLILIFWVLFWLFNVLDKLVGGAHYLFVGKDRFAQIQRYFDSIGLGNPMVTNFTLTFTAALEAFALVCFLGALYHLIRKNLESNRVWFFLGISTTLTVYIFFSIGDQIFGDHSELLEHALFWFIALLSWIIFNRNNQFHIFDNFSISKKPIVLFTLFAIIIGSVTCFSIFRHNQIAFKERTQAVQAKRISENKYKIEFPFLAGSSAFESTIAKFKEQHTDLRINYIYTAPKPMRLGQSDGLIIYLQTEEK
;
A
#
# COMPACT_ATOMS: atom_id res chain seq x y z
N MET A 1 45.65 13.02 26.59
CA MET A 1 45.60 12.27 25.32
C MET A 1 44.71 11.03 25.40
N ILE A 2 44.72 10.26 26.50
CA ILE A 2 43.92 9.03 26.68
C ILE A 2 42.38 9.24 26.70
N ASN A 3 41.88 10.36 27.25
CA ASN A 3 40.43 10.62 27.34
C ASN A 3 39.74 10.88 26.00
N LEU A 4 40.44 11.46 25.02
CA LEU A 4 39.87 11.77 23.71
C LEU A 4 39.59 10.52 22.87
N ASP A 5 40.47 9.52 22.96
CA ASP A 5 40.30 8.26 22.23
C ASP A 5 39.17 7.40 22.80
N VAL A 6 38.97 7.39 24.12
CA VAL A 6 37.87 6.65 24.77
C VAL A 6 36.51 7.25 24.42
N GLU A 7 36.38 8.58 24.41
CA GLU A 7 35.14 9.28 24.06
C GLU A 7 34.79 9.09 22.56
N LYS A 8 35.80 9.15 21.68
CA LYS A 8 35.63 8.91 20.25
C LYS A 8 35.17 7.47 19.97
N THR A 9 35.74 6.50 20.67
CA THR A 9 35.40 5.08 20.52
C THR A 9 33.99 4.75 21.03
N THR A 10 33.54 5.39 22.11
CA THR A 10 32.18 5.20 22.63
C THR A 10 31.12 5.87 21.75
N LYS A 11 31.39 7.06 21.20
CA LYS A 11 30.49 7.71 20.21
C LYS A 11 30.32 6.89 18.93
N ILE A 12 31.40 6.34 18.38
CA ILE A 12 31.35 5.47 17.19
C ILE A 12 30.49 4.22 17.45
N LYS A 13 30.63 3.58 18.62
CA LYS A 13 29.77 2.44 19.01
C LYS A 13 28.30 2.82 19.19
N ALA A 14 27.99 4.00 19.69
CA ALA A 14 26.61 4.47 19.88
C ALA A 14 25.91 4.76 18.53
N ASN A 15 26.59 5.46 17.62
CA ASN A 15 26.09 5.74 16.26
C ASN A 15 25.89 4.45 15.45
N GLY A 16 26.79 3.48 15.61
CA GLY A 16 26.71 2.16 15.00
C GLY A 16 25.48 1.33 15.42
N ASN A 17 24.87 1.62 16.57
CA ASN A 17 23.64 0.96 16.99
C ASN A 17 22.39 1.70 16.50
N LEU A 18 22.44 3.03 16.37
CA LEU A 18 21.29 3.82 15.91
C LEU A 18 20.86 3.44 14.48
N ILE A 19 21.80 3.33 13.55
CA ILE A 19 21.48 2.94 12.16
C ILE A 19 20.88 1.53 12.11
N ARG A 20 21.38 0.60 12.94
CA ARG A 20 20.80 -0.75 13.04
C ARG A 20 19.36 -0.72 13.56
N TYR A 21 19.07 0.11 14.56
CA TYR A 21 17.70 0.33 15.01
C TYR A 21 16.82 0.90 13.91
N LEU A 22 17.28 1.93 13.19
CA LEU A 22 16.51 2.55 12.11
C LEU A 22 16.18 1.56 10.99
N ILE A 23 17.15 0.76 10.55
CA ILE A 23 16.95 -0.28 9.54
C ILE A 23 15.92 -1.31 10.02
N LEU A 24 16.04 -1.79 11.26
CA LEU A 24 15.11 -2.79 11.78
C LEU A 24 13.69 -2.23 11.97
N ILE A 25 13.56 -1.01 12.49
CA ILE A 25 12.26 -0.35 12.67
C ILE A 25 11.59 -0.13 11.31
N PHE A 26 12.36 0.32 10.29
CA PHE A 26 11.86 0.45 8.93
C PHE A 26 11.27 -0.87 8.42
N TRP A 27 12.03 -1.97 8.49
CA TRP A 27 11.57 -3.27 7.99
C TRP A 27 10.42 -3.87 8.80
N VAL A 28 10.40 -3.68 10.12
CA VAL A 28 9.25 -4.08 10.97
C VAL A 28 8.00 -3.34 10.55
N LEU A 29 8.04 -2.01 10.43
CA LEU A 29 6.87 -1.22 10.03
C LEU A 29 6.43 -1.56 8.60
N PHE A 30 7.39 -1.71 7.69
CA PHE A 30 7.13 -2.08 6.30
C PHE A 30 6.35 -3.39 6.20
N TRP A 31 6.84 -4.46 6.83
CA TRP A 31 6.15 -5.75 6.77
C TRP A 31 4.87 -5.79 7.61
N LEU A 32 4.82 -5.05 8.72
CA LEU A 32 3.59 -4.90 9.51
C LEU A 32 2.45 -4.33 8.67
N PHE A 33 2.71 -3.23 7.95
CA PHE A 33 1.70 -2.62 7.10
C PHE A 33 1.29 -3.51 5.93
N ASN A 34 2.22 -4.27 5.34
CA ASN A 34 1.88 -5.23 4.28
C ASN A 34 0.99 -6.38 4.78
N VAL A 35 1.28 -6.92 5.97
CA VAL A 35 0.44 -7.95 6.59
C VAL A 35 -0.93 -7.37 6.93
N LEU A 36 -0.99 -6.17 7.52
CA LEU A 36 -2.26 -5.50 7.83
C LEU A 36 -3.09 -5.21 6.57
N ASP A 37 -2.45 -4.82 5.46
CA ASP A 37 -3.11 -4.59 4.16
C ASP A 37 -3.78 -5.86 3.61
N LYS A 38 -3.19 -7.04 3.85
CA LYS A 38 -3.79 -8.31 3.44
C LYS A 38 -4.87 -8.82 4.40
N LEU A 39 -4.82 -8.43 5.68
CA LEU A 39 -5.83 -8.79 6.67
C LEU A 39 -7.08 -7.91 6.59
N VAL A 40 -6.88 -6.61 6.38
CA VAL A 40 -7.95 -5.61 6.24
C VAL A 40 -8.35 -5.55 4.77
N GLY A 41 -9.02 -6.59 4.28
CA GLY A 41 -9.39 -6.72 2.88
C GLY A 41 -10.36 -5.62 2.41
N GLY A 42 -10.09 -5.03 1.24
CA GLY A 42 -10.92 -3.98 0.65
C GLY A 42 -10.65 -2.61 1.28
N ALA A 43 -11.61 -1.70 1.13
CA ALA A 43 -11.44 -0.35 1.66
C ALA A 43 -12.53 0.00 2.67
N HIS A 44 -12.10 0.51 3.81
CA HIS A 44 -12.87 0.87 4.99
C HIS A 44 -12.66 2.35 5.34
N TYR A 45 -13.40 2.85 6.33
CA TYR A 45 -13.20 4.19 6.86
C TYR A 45 -11.75 4.37 7.32
N LEU A 46 -11.05 5.38 6.77
CA LEU A 46 -9.61 5.67 6.95
C LEU A 46 -8.61 4.61 6.42
N PHE A 47 -9.08 3.51 5.83
CA PHE A 47 -8.23 2.48 5.25
C PHE A 47 -8.65 2.21 3.81
N VAL A 48 -8.14 2.99 2.86
CA VAL A 48 -8.51 2.88 1.43
C VAL A 48 -7.50 2.00 0.68
N GLY A 49 -7.31 0.76 1.16
CA GLY A 49 -6.39 -0.21 0.57
C GLY A 49 -6.92 -0.82 -0.74
N LYS A 50 -6.01 -1.41 -1.54
CA LYS A 50 -6.40 -2.24 -2.68
C LYS A 50 -6.96 -3.56 -2.14
N ASP A 51 -8.08 -4.02 -2.70
CA ASP A 51 -8.54 -5.39 -2.45
C ASP A 51 -7.56 -6.37 -3.11
N ARG A 52 -6.64 -6.94 -2.31
CA ARG A 52 -5.59 -7.85 -2.79
C ARG A 52 -6.15 -9.17 -3.31
N PHE A 53 -7.29 -9.62 -2.78
CA PHE A 53 -7.95 -10.81 -3.32
C PHE A 53 -8.48 -10.53 -4.73
N ALA A 54 -9.20 -9.43 -4.90
CA ALA A 54 -9.69 -9.02 -6.21
C ALA A 54 -8.54 -8.74 -7.20
N GLN A 55 -7.43 -8.18 -6.74
CA GLN A 55 -6.25 -7.93 -7.55
C GLN A 55 -5.62 -9.24 -8.05
N ILE A 56 -5.34 -10.20 -7.16
CA ILE A 56 -4.77 -11.49 -7.54
C ILE A 56 -5.72 -12.27 -8.44
N GLN A 57 -7.03 -12.24 -8.18
CA GLN A 57 -8.01 -12.86 -9.06
C GLN A 57 -7.90 -12.31 -10.49
N ARG A 58 -7.86 -10.98 -10.67
CA ARG A 58 -7.71 -10.35 -12.00
C ARG A 58 -6.42 -10.73 -12.70
N TYR A 59 -5.31 -10.86 -11.96
CA TYR A 59 -4.03 -11.31 -12.53
C TYR A 59 -4.09 -12.75 -13.04
N PHE A 60 -4.68 -13.65 -12.26
CA PHE A 60 -4.82 -15.05 -12.69
C PHE A 60 -5.85 -15.21 -13.81
N ASP A 61 -6.93 -14.43 -13.79
CA ASP A 61 -7.92 -14.36 -14.87
C ASP A 61 -7.27 -13.92 -16.20
N SER A 62 -6.33 -12.96 -16.18
CA SER A 62 -5.70 -12.43 -17.39
C SER A 62 -4.87 -13.45 -18.16
N ILE A 63 -4.36 -14.49 -17.47
CA ILE A 63 -3.60 -15.59 -18.06
C ILE A 63 -4.43 -16.89 -18.20
N GLY A 64 -5.74 -16.82 -17.96
CA GLY A 64 -6.66 -17.97 -18.08
C GLY A 64 -6.59 -18.96 -16.91
N LEU A 65 -5.98 -18.59 -15.78
CA LEU A 65 -5.85 -19.41 -14.56
C LEU A 65 -6.76 -18.93 -13.42
N GLY A 66 -7.92 -18.37 -13.75
CA GLY A 66 -8.90 -17.76 -12.83
C GLY A 66 -9.55 -18.66 -11.77
N ASN A 67 -8.97 -19.82 -11.46
CA ASN A 67 -9.48 -20.73 -10.44
C ASN A 67 -9.36 -20.09 -9.05
N PRO A 68 -10.48 -19.84 -8.33
CA PRO A 68 -10.47 -19.20 -7.01
C PRO A 68 -9.64 -19.93 -5.95
N MET A 69 -9.46 -21.25 -6.10
CA MET A 69 -8.64 -22.03 -5.17
C MET A 69 -7.15 -21.71 -5.32
N VAL A 70 -6.69 -21.52 -6.56
CA VAL A 70 -5.28 -21.19 -6.87
C VAL A 70 -4.96 -19.76 -6.48
N THR A 71 -5.89 -18.82 -6.72
CA THR A 71 -5.73 -17.41 -6.33
C THR A 71 -5.68 -17.27 -4.81
N ASN A 72 -6.58 -17.95 -4.09
CA ASN A 72 -6.61 -17.92 -2.63
C ASN A 72 -5.37 -18.59 -2.00
N PHE A 73 -4.91 -19.70 -2.58
CA PHE A 73 -3.66 -20.33 -2.16
C PHE A 73 -2.47 -19.39 -2.34
N THR A 74 -2.36 -18.73 -3.49
CA THR A 74 -1.29 -17.78 -3.78
C THR A 74 -1.32 -16.60 -2.81
N LEU A 75 -2.50 -16.02 -2.54
CA LEU A 75 -2.66 -14.94 -1.57
C LEU A 75 -2.25 -15.38 -0.16
N THR A 76 -2.69 -16.57 0.28
CA THR A 76 -2.37 -17.10 1.60
C THR A 76 -0.87 -17.38 1.73
N PHE A 77 -0.28 -17.99 0.71
CA PHE A 77 1.15 -18.29 0.66
C PHE A 77 2.00 -17.01 0.73
N THR A 78 1.65 -16.00 -0.06
CA THR A 78 2.35 -14.71 -0.04
C THR A 78 2.17 -14.00 1.31
N ALA A 79 0.96 -13.92 1.85
CA ALA A 79 0.72 -13.38 3.19
C ALA A 79 1.54 -14.09 4.28
N ALA A 80 1.68 -15.42 4.20
CA ALA A 80 2.48 -16.19 5.13
C ALA A 80 3.98 -15.85 5.05
N LEU A 81 4.52 -15.67 3.84
CA LEU A 81 5.92 -15.25 3.65
C LEU A 81 6.17 -13.84 4.21
N GLU A 82 5.24 -12.91 4.02
CA GLU A 82 5.34 -11.56 4.57
C GLU A 82 5.27 -11.55 6.10
N ALA A 83 4.36 -12.35 6.68
CA ALA A 83 4.28 -12.53 8.12
C ALA A 83 5.56 -13.18 8.67
N PHE A 84 6.15 -14.13 7.95
CA PHE A 84 7.42 -14.72 8.33
C PHE A 84 8.56 -13.70 8.32
N ALA A 85 8.62 -12.83 7.30
CA ALA A 85 9.59 -11.73 7.24
C ALA A 85 9.41 -10.78 8.43
N LEU A 86 8.17 -10.39 8.75
CA LEU A 86 7.82 -9.56 9.90
C LEU A 86 8.34 -10.17 11.22
N VAL A 87 8.05 -11.44 11.46
CA VAL A 87 8.53 -12.17 12.65
C VAL A 87 10.05 -12.15 12.72
N CYS A 88 10.73 -12.35 11.59
CA CYS A 88 12.19 -12.32 11.55
C CYS A 88 12.76 -10.96 11.96
N PHE A 89 12.21 -9.85 11.44
CA PHE A 89 12.66 -8.51 11.81
C PHE A 89 12.28 -8.11 13.24
N LEU A 90 11.13 -8.54 13.75
CA LEU A 90 10.76 -8.39 15.16
C LEU A 90 11.73 -9.14 16.07
N GLY A 91 12.08 -10.38 15.71
CA GLY A 91 13.11 -11.17 16.41
C GLY A 91 14.46 -10.47 16.41
N ALA A 92 14.90 -9.96 15.25
CA ALA A 92 16.14 -9.21 15.12
C ALA A 92 16.14 -7.96 16.02
N LEU A 93 15.05 -7.19 16.02
CA LEU A 93 14.89 -6.00 16.84
C LEU A 93 14.91 -6.33 18.34
N TYR A 94 14.17 -7.36 18.74
CA TYR A 94 14.15 -7.86 20.12
C TYR A 94 15.56 -8.22 20.61
N HIS A 95 16.32 -8.98 19.83
CA HIS A 95 17.67 -9.38 20.19
C HIS A 95 18.65 -8.20 20.20
N LEU A 96 18.46 -7.20 19.34
CA LEU A 96 19.26 -5.97 19.38
C LEU A 96 19.01 -5.18 20.68
N ILE A 97 17.75 -5.04 21.10
CA ILE A 97 17.37 -4.40 22.37
C ILE A 97 18.00 -5.15 23.57
N ARG A 98 18.00 -6.48 23.52
CA ARG A 98 18.63 -7.36 24.53
C ARG A 98 20.16 -7.41 24.43
N LYS A 99 20.78 -6.68 23.51
CA LYS A 99 22.24 -6.66 23.26
C LYS A 99 22.82 -8.03 22.88
N ASN A 100 21.99 -8.96 22.40
CA ASN A 100 22.45 -10.26 21.87
C ASN A 100 22.73 -10.13 20.37
N LEU A 101 23.97 -9.79 20.03
CA LEU A 101 24.38 -9.49 18.65
C LEU A 101 24.42 -10.72 17.74
N GLU A 102 24.74 -11.89 18.28
CA GLU A 102 24.79 -13.14 17.50
C GLU A 102 23.39 -13.53 17.02
N SER A 103 22.42 -13.60 17.93
CA SER A 103 21.03 -13.86 17.55
C SER A 103 20.47 -12.75 16.67
N ASN A 104 20.77 -11.47 16.95
CA ASN A 104 20.34 -10.36 16.11
C ASN A 104 20.77 -10.54 14.64
N ARG A 105 22.02 -10.93 14.39
CA ARG A 105 22.54 -11.16 13.03
C ARG A 105 21.82 -12.30 12.32
N VAL A 106 21.57 -13.41 13.02
CA VAL A 106 20.86 -14.57 12.45
C VAL A 106 19.43 -14.19 12.06
N TRP A 107 18.67 -13.61 12.99
CA TRP A 107 17.29 -13.18 12.73
C TRP A 107 17.21 -12.12 11.62
N PHE A 108 18.15 -11.18 11.60
CA PHE A 108 18.22 -10.17 10.55
C PHE A 108 18.55 -10.78 9.18
N PHE A 109 19.50 -11.73 9.12
CA PHE A 109 19.82 -12.46 7.90
C PHE A 109 18.61 -13.21 7.36
N LEU A 110 17.89 -13.95 8.23
CA LEU A 110 16.65 -14.63 7.84
C LEU A 110 15.59 -13.66 7.29
N GLY A 111 15.42 -12.50 7.94
CA GLY A 111 14.49 -11.46 7.47
C GLY A 111 14.87 -10.90 6.10
N ILE A 112 16.14 -10.58 5.88
CA ILE A 112 16.65 -10.09 4.59
C ILE A 112 16.52 -11.16 3.51
N SER A 113 16.95 -12.40 3.76
CA SER A 113 16.86 -13.49 2.78
C SER A 113 15.42 -13.76 2.37
N THR A 114 14.49 -13.75 3.34
CA THR A 114 13.05 -13.86 3.06
C THR A 114 12.58 -12.69 2.21
N THR A 115 12.93 -11.46 2.58
CA THR A 115 12.55 -10.24 1.86
C THR A 115 13.01 -10.26 0.40
N LEU A 116 14.27 -10.61 0.15
CA LEU A 116 14.82 -10.71 -1.21
C LEU A 116 14.08 -11.78 -2.02
N THR A 117 13.79 -12.93 -1.39
CA THR A 117 13.06 -14.04 -2.04
C THR A 117 11.63 -13.63 -2.40
N VAL A 118 10.93 -12.97 -1.47
CA VAL A 118 9.57 -12.46 -1.69
C VAL A 118 9.55 -11.47 -2.85
N TYR A 119 10.50 -10.53 -2.91
CA TYR A 119 10.54 -9.58 -4.02
C TYR A 119 10.93 -10.19 -5.35
N ILE A 120 11.80 -11.21 -5.38
CA ILE A 120 12.05 -11.97 -6.62
C ILE A 120 10.75 -12.64 -7.09
N PHE A 121 10.02 -13.27 -6.17
CA PHE A 121 8.75 -13.91 -6.48
C PHE A 121 7.72 -12.90 -7.02
N PHE A 122 7.59 -11.73 -6.38
CA PHE A 122 6.70 -10.67 -6.86
C PHE A 122 7.11 -10.11 -8.21
N SER A 123 8.40 -9.79 -8.42
CA SER A 123 8.87 -9.28 -9.70
C SER A 123 8.67 -10.27 -10.87
N ILE A 124 8.81 -11.58 -10.62
CA ILE A 124 8.45 -12.60 -11.62
C ILE A 124 6.94 -12.52 -11.92
N GLY A 125 6.11 -12.42 -10.88
CA GLY A 125 4.67 -12.23 -11.02
C GLY A 125 4.32 -10.99 -11.84
N ASP A 126 4.86 -9.83 -11.50
CA ASP A 126 4.59 -8.57 -12.20
C ASP A 126 4.98 -8.64 -13.67
N GLN A 127 6.08 -9.32 -13.99
CA GLN A 127 6.49 -9.53 -15.38
C GLN A 127 5.53 -10.46 -16.15
N ILE A 128 5.03 -11.52 -15.49
CA ILE A 128 4.05 -12.45 -16.08
C ILE A 128 2.70 -11.74 -16.30
N PHE A 129 2.26 -10.94 -15.33
CA PHE A 129 0.96 -10.27 -15.35
C PHE A 129 0.98 -8.91 -16.06
N GLY A 130 2.15 -8.38 -16.39
CA GLY A 130 2.32 -7.10 -17.10
C GLY A 130 2.17 -5.85 -16.23
N ASP A 131 2.42 -5.94 -14.92
CA ASP A 131 2.31 -4.80 -14.00
C ASP A 131 3.65 -4.06 -13.85
N HIS A 132 3.94 -3.19 -14.81
CA HIS A 132 5.21 -2.46 -14.84
C HIS A 132 5.42 -1.48 -13.67
N SER A 133 4.35 -0.97 -13.07
CA SER A 133 4.46 -0.05 -11.94
C SER A 133 4.88 -0.79 -10.68
N GLU A 134 4.20 -1.89 -10.37
CA GLU A 134 4.52 -2.73 -9.20
C GLU A 134 5.92 -3.38 -9.39
N LEU A 135 6.30 -3.77 -10.61
CA LEU A 135 7.64 -4.28 -10.91
C LEU A 135 8.75 -3.30 -10.51
N LEU A 136 8.60 -2.02 -10.84
CA LEU A 136 9.57 -0.99 -10.51
C LEU A 136 9.70 -0.82 -8.99
N GLU A 137 8.56 -0.78 -8.29
CA GLU A 137 8.51 -0.66 -6.85
C GLU A 137 9.17 -1.87 -6.16
N HIS A 138 8.83 -3.09 -6.57
CA HIS A 138 9.42 -4.32 -6.04
C HIS A 138 10.92 -4.42 -6.29
N ALA A 139 11.40 -4.05 -7.49
CA ALA A 139 12.83 -4.00 -7.79
C ALA A 139 13.55 -2.98 -6.89
N LEU A 140 12.96 -1.80 -6.65
CA LEU A 140 13.52 -0.80 -5.76
C LEU A 140 13.64 -1.34 -4.32
N PHE A 141 12.59 -1.96 -3.80
CA PHE A 141 12.64 -2.55 -2.45
C PHE A 141 13.63 -3.71 -2.33
N TRP A 142 13.83 -4.48 -3.40
CA TRP A 142 14.88 -5.50 -3.46
C TRP A 142 16.27 -4.87 -3.27
N PHE A 143 16.57 -3.77 -3.97
CA PHE A 143 17.84 -3.04 -3.78
C PHE A 143 17.96 -2.43 -2.39
N ILE A 144 16.87 -1.87 -1.84
CA ILE A 144 16.88 -1.32 -0.47
C ILE A 144 17.14 -2.43 0.57
N ALA A 145 16.61 -3.64 0.37
CA ALA A 145 16.89 -4.80 1.23
C ALA A 145 18.36 -5.21 1.14
N LEU A 146 18.92 -5.28 -0.07
CA LEU A 146 20.34 -5.57 -0.27
C LEU A 146 21.24 -4.53 0.41
N LEU A 147 20.94 -3.24 0.21
CA LEU A 147 21.68 -2.14 0.83
C LEU A 147 21.54 -2.15 2.37
N SER A 148 20.35 -2.44 2.88
CA SER A 148 20.10 -2.60 4.31
C SER A 148 21.02 -3.67 4.89
N TRP A 149 21.17 -4.82 4.23
CA TRP A 149 22.07 -5.88 4.67
C TRP A 149 23.54 -5.46 4.67
N ILE A 150 23.99 -4.77 3.61
CA ILE A 150 25.37 -4.27 3.50
C ILE A 150 25.65 -3.27 4.63
N ILE A 151 24.79 -2.27 4.81
CA ILE A 151 24.97 -1.20 5.81
C ILE A 151 24.89 -1.79 7.23
N PHE A 152 23.92 -2.65 7.51
CA PHE A 152 23.74 -3.25 8.84
C PHE A 152 24.98 -4.04 9.30
N ASN A 153 25.60 -4.78 8.38
CA ASN A 153 26.79 -5.60 8.65
C ASN A 153 28.09 -4.79 8.64
N ARG A 154 28.21 -3.80 7.75
CA ARG A 154 29.43 -2.98 7.60
C ARG A 154 29.42 -1.69 8.42
N ASN A 155 28.43 -1.48 9.28
CA ASN A 155 28.16 -0.19 9.92
C ASN A 155 29.36 0.44 10.67
N ASN A 156 30.31 -0.37 11.16
CA ASN A 156 31.52 0.15 11.82
C ASN A 156 32.52 0.83 10.87
N GLN A 157 32.31 0.79 9.55
CA GLN A 157 33.18 1.37 8.53
C GLN A 157 32.63 2.69 7.95
N PHE A 158 31.37 3.01 8.22
CA PHE A 158 30.70 4.18 7.67
C PHE A 158 30.67 5.30 8.71
N HIS A 159 31.67 6.18 8.67
CA HIS A 159 31.76 7.38 9.51
C HIS A 159 30.86 8.53 9.01
N ILE A 160 29.69 8.22 8.44
CA ILE A 160 28.82 9.18 7.74
C ILE A 160 28.30 10.28 8.70
N PHE A 161 28.17 9.97 9.99
CA PHE A 161 27.61 10.88 10.99
C PHE A 161 28.62 11.38 12.03
N ASP A 162 29.89 11.04 11.92
CA ASP A 162 30.88 11.34 12.97
C ASP A 162 31.15 12.83 13.15
N ASN A 163 30.92 13.63 12.11
CA ASN A 163 31.04 15.09 12.12
C ASN A 163 29.70 15.81 12.03
N PHE A 164 28.58 15.10 12.15
CA PHE A 164 27.26 15.68 11.97
C PHE A 164 26.73 16.25 13.29
N SER A 165 27.00 17.53 13.53
CA SER A 165 26.46 18.29 14.65
C SER A 165 25.34 19.20 14.13
N ILE A 166 24.07 18.81 14.36
CA ILE A 166 22.95 19.73 14.11
C ILE A 166 22.75 20.61 15.35
N SER A 167 22.69 21.93 15.14
CA SER A 167 22.30 22.89 16.17
C SER A 167 20.86 22.63 16.65
N LYS A 168 20.58 22.80 17.95
CA LYS A 168 19.24 22.55 18.51
C LYS A 168 18.14 23.41 17.87
N LYS A 169 18.47 24.60 17.36
CA LYS A 169 17.51 25.53 16.74
C LYS A 169 16.86 24.98 15.45
N PRO A 170 17.61 24.54 14.42
CA PRO A 170 17.00 23.93 13.23
C PRO A 170 16.24 22.63 13.51
N ILE A 171 16.64 21.84 14.52
CA ILE A 171 15.86 20.65 14.93
C ILE A 171 14.47 21.08 15.42
N VAL A 172 14.41 22.03 16.36
CA VAL A 172 13.13 22.51 16.91
C VAL A 172 12.25 23.10 15.80
N LEU A 173 12.83 23.91 14.92
CA LEU A 173 12.08 24.50 13.81
C LEU A 173 11.54 23.44 12.83
N PHE A 174 12.38 22.46 12.47
CA PHE A 174 11.98 21.35 11.61
C PHE A 174 10.91 20.48 12.26
N THR A 175 11.06 20.14 13.54
CA THR A 175 10.05 19.36 14.28
C THR A 175 8.72 20.10 14.33
N LEU A 176 8.73 21.41 14.59
CA LEU A 176 7.51 22.22 14.64
C LEU A 176 6.84 22.29 13.27
N PHE A 177 7.63 22.47 12.20
CA PHE A 177 7.15 22.43 10.83
C PHE A 177 6.57 21.07 10.43
N ALA A 178 7.25 19.96 10.78
CA ALA A 178 6.79 18.60 10.53
C ALA A 178 5.48 18.30 11.28
N ILE A 179 5.32 18.78 12.52
CA ILE A 179 4.06 18.66 13.28
C ILE A 179 2.95 19.45 12.60
N ILE A 180 3.20 20.69 12.18
CA ILE A 180 2.20 21.52 11.50
C ILE A 180 1.75 20.86 10.20
N ILE A 181 2.70 20.48 9.34
CA ILE A 181 2.38 19.79 8.08
C ILE A 181 1.65 18.48 8.35
N GLY A 182 2.17 17.64 9.25
CA GLY A 182 1.56 16.37 9.60
C GLY A 182 0.12 16.55 10.09
N SER A 183 -0.14 17.58 10.91
CA SER A 183 -1.48 17.89 11.40
C SER A 183 -2.41 18.39 10.30
N VAL A 184 -1.95 19.29 9.43
CA VAL A 184 -2.73 19.81 8.29
C VAL A 184 -3.05 18.69 7.31
N THR A 185 -2.07 17.85 6.99
CA THR A 185 -2.26 16.69 6.10
C THR A 185 -3.24 15.69 6.72
N CYS A 186 -3.08 15.37 8.00
CA CYS A 186 -4.01 14.49 8.72
C CYS A 186 -5.44 15.05 8.70
N PHE A 187 -5.62 16.32 9.07
CA PHE A 187 -6.92 16.98 9.01
C PHE A 187 -7.52 16.96 7.60
N SER A 188 -6.70 17.22 6.56
CA SER A 188 -7.13 17.18 5.17
C SER A 188 -7.61 15.77 4.76
N ILE A 189 -6.86 14.72 5.12
CA ILE A 189 -7.22 13.33 4.84
C ILE A 189 -8.53 12.96 5.54
N PHE A 190 -8.68 13.29 6.83
CA PHE A 190 -9.89 12.99 7.59
C PHE A 190 -11.11 13.74 7.03
N ARG A 191 -10.96 15.04 6.72
CA ARG A 191 -12.02 15.84 6.12
C ARG A 191 -12.41 15.32 4.75
N HIS A 192 -11.43 15.01 3.90
CA HIS A 192 -11.68 14.44 2.58
C HIS A 192 -12.39 13.08 2.69
N ASN A 193 -11.94 12.20 3.58
CA ASN A 193 -12.58 10.89 3.79
C ASN A 193 -14.04 11.07 4.25
N GLN A 194 -14.33 11.95 5.20
CA GLN A 194 -15.71 12.20 5.65
C GLN A 194 -16.66 12.72 4.56
N ILE A 195 -16.15 13.56 3.65
CA ILE A 195 -16.96 14.15 2.58
C ILE A 195 -17.10 13.15 1.41
N ALA A 196 -15.97 12.62 0.95
CA ALA A 196 -15.88 11.85 -0.29
C ALA A 196 -16.28 10.37 -0.12
N PHE A 197 -16.18 9.80 1.09
CA PHE A 197 -16.57 8.40 1.30
C PHE A 197 -18.08 8.16 1.06
N LYS A 198 -18.91 9.21 1.17
CA LYS A 198 -20.34 9.13 0.80
C LYS A 198 -20.53 8.78 -0.67
N GLU A 199 -19.67 9.28 -1.57
CA GLU A 199 -19.73 9.02 -3.01
C GLU A 199 -19.51 7.54 -3.36
N ARG A 200 -18.88 6.78 -2.45
CA ARG A 200 -18.62 5.36 -2.62
C ARG A 200 -19.87 4.49 -2.59
N THR A 201 -20.88 4.94 -1.85
CA THR A 201 -22.13 4.20 -1.59
C THR A 201 -23.36 4.93 -2.12
N GLN A 202 -23.30 6.25 -2.31
CA GLN A 202 -24.46 7.05 -2.66
C GLN A 202 -24.93 6.75 -4.10
N ALA A 203 -26.25 6.63 -4.25
CA ALA A 203 -26.88 6.51 -5.56
C ALA A 203 -26.68 7.77 -6.41
N VAL A 204 -26.24 7.58 -7.64
CA VAL A 204 -26.04 8.62 -8.65
C VAL A 204 -27.33 8.79 -9.45
N GLN A 205 -27.64 10.01 -9.86
CA GLN A 205 -28.85 10.26 -10.65
C GLN A 205 -28.65 9.86 -12.11
N ALA A 206 -29.60 9.11 -12.67
CA ALA A 206 -29.62 8.77 -14.08
C ALA A 206 -30.18 9.95 -14.91
N LYS A 207 -29.44 10.37 -15.94
CA LYS A 207 -29.86 11.43 -16.87
C LYS A 207 -30.44 10.79 -18.13
N ARG A 208 -31.71 11.09 -18.46
CA ARG A 208 -32.34 10.63 -19.71
C ARG A 208 -31.63 11.27 -20.91
N ILE A 209 -31.18 10.46 -21.88
CA ILE A 209 -30.62 10.93 -23.15
C ILE A 209 -31.67 10.83 -24.26
N SER A 210 -32.39 9.72 -24.31
CA SER A 210 -33.47 9.48 -25.29
C SER A 210 -34.63 8.74 -24.62
N GLU A 211 -35.71 8.51 -25.36
CA GLU A 211 -36.96 7.92 -24.82
C GLU A 211 -36.69 6.67 -23.97
N ASN A 212 -35.83 5.78 -24.45
CA ASN A 212 -35.55 4.48 -23.84
C ASN A 212 -34.10 4.34 -23.33
N LYS A 213 -33.39 5.46 -23.14
CA LYS A 213 -31.96 5.42 -22.78
C LYS A 213 -31.59 6.45 -21.73
N TYR A 214 -30.91 5.99 -20.70
CA TYR A 214 -30.39 6.80 -19.60
C TYR A 214 -28.88 6.65 -19.49
N LYS A 215 -28.21 7.72 -19.05
CA LYS A 215 -26.78 7.77 -18.76
C LYS A 215 -26.56 8.02 -17.29
N ILE A 216 -25.60 7.30 -16.72
CA ILE A 216 -25.12 7.51 -15.37
C ILE A 216 -23.61 7.72 -15.46
N GLU A 217 -23.13 8.79 -14.86
CA GLU A 217 -21.71 9.12 -14.74
C GLU A 217 -21.31 8.96 -13.28
N PHE A 218 -20.56 7.91 -12.96
CA PHE A 218 -20.13 7.67 -11.59
C PHE A 218 -18.95 8.57 -11.21
N PRO A 219 -18.90 9.09 -9.97
CA PRO A 219 -17.69 9.73 -9.45
C PRO A 219 -16.54 8.73 -9.35
N PHE A 220 -15.30 9.23 -9.33
CA PHE A 220 -14.08 8.40 -9.29
C PHE A 220 -14.09 7.36 -8.17
N LEU A 221 -14.64 7.71 -7.00
CA LEU A 221 -14.68 6.83 -5.83
C LEU A 221 -15.87 5.87 -5.82
N ALA A 222 -16.79 5.90 -6.79
CA ALA A 222 -17.97 5.04 -6.77
C ALA A 222 -17.60 3.54 -6.77
N GLY A 223 -18.12 2.81 -5.77
CA GLY A 223 -17.96 1.36 -5.68
C GLY A 223 -19.18 0.58 -6.21
N SER A 224 -19.14 -0.75 -6.07
CA SER A 224 -20.27 -1.63 -6.36
C SER A 224 -21.54 -1.22 -5.62
N SER A 225 -21.43 -0.78 -4.36
CA SER A 225 -22.57 -0.31 -3.57
C SER A 225 -23.23 0.95 -4.15
N ALA A 226 -22.44 1.89 -4.70
CA ALA A 226 -23.01 3.05 -5.40
C ALA A 226 -23.75 2.62 -6.68
N PHE A 227 -23.21 1.65 -7.42
CA PHE A 227 -23.91 1.07 -8.57
C PHE A 227 -25.24 0.41 -8.17
N GLU A 228 -25.22 -0.48 -7.18
CA GLU A 228 -26.42 -1.18 -6.69
C GLU A 228 -27.49 -0.18 -6.19
N SER A 229 -27.07 0.80 -5.39
CA SER A 229 -27.96 1.85 -4.88
C SER A 229 -28.52 2.71 -6.01
N THR A 230 -27.75 2.96 -7.06
CA THR A 230 -28.20 3.70 -8.25
C THR A 230 -29.27 2.93 -9.01
N ILE A 231 -29.07 1.63 -9.24
CA ILE A 231 -30.06 0.79 -9.92
C ILE A 231 -31.34 0.65 -9.08
N ALA A 232 -31.22 0.50 -7.76
CA ALA A 232 -32.36 0.46 -6.85
C ALA A 232 -33.18 1.76 -6.93
N LYS A 233 -32.51 2.91 -6.80
CA LYS A 233 -33.13 4.23 -6.92
C LYS A 233 -33.79 4.43 -8.29
N PHE A 234 -33.16 3.98 -9.37
CA PHE A 234 -33.72 4.08 -10.71
C PHE A 234 -35.04 3.31 -10.84
N LYS A 235 -35.08 2.06 -10.34
CA LYS A 235 -36.29 1.21 -10.37
C LYS A 235 -37.43 1.78 -9.51
N GLU A 236 -37.09 2.45 -8.41
CA GLU A 236 -38.06 3.11 -7.54
C GLU A 236 -38.66 4.37 -8.19
N GLN A 237 -37.83 5.13 -8.92
CA GLN A 237 -38.25 6.34 -9.63
C GLN A 237 -38.98 6.07 -10.96
N HIS A 238 -38.77 4.91 -11.57
CA HIS A 238 -39.34 4.51 -12.86
C HIS A 238 -40.04 3.15 -12.75
N THR A 239 -41.19 3.13 -12.10
CA THR A 239 -41.98 1.91 -11.84
C THR A 239 -42.62 1.34 -13.11
N ASP A 240 -42.82 2.20 -14.12
CA ASP A 240 -43.36 1.95 -15.46
C ASP A 240 -42.33 1.33 -16.43
N LEU A 241 -41.04 1.45 -16.13
CA LEU A 241 -39.96 0.99 -17.01
C LEU A 241 -39.29 -0.28 -16.50
N ARG A 242 -38.84 -1.13 -17.44
CA ARG A 242 -37.97 -2.27 -17.19
C ARG A 242 -36.59 -2.01 -17.79
N ILE A 243 -35.54 -2.30 -17.01
CA ILE A 243 -34.15 -2.26 -17.52
C ILE A 243 -33.91 -3.52 -18.34
N ASN A 244 -33.58 -3.35 -19.62
CA ASN A 244 -33.32 -4.45 -20.54
C ASN A 244 -31.81 -4.73 -20.64
N TYR A 245 -30.99 -3.68 -20.80
CA TYR A 245 -29.53 -3.79 -20.89
C TYR A 245 -28.81 -2.71 -20.08
N ILE A 246 -27.67 -3.09 -19.50
CA ILE A 246 -26.69 -2.18 -18.89
C ILE A 246 -25.38 -2.34 -19.67
N TYR A 247 -24.86 -1.27 -20.26
CA TYR A 247 -23.62 -1.32 -21.03
C TYR A 247 -22.78 -0.06 -20.84
N THR A 248 -21.47 -0.16 -21.07
CA THR A 248 -20.54 0.97 -21.11
C THR A 248 -20.13 1.26 -22.55
N ALA A 249 -19.90 2.53 -22.90
CA ALA A 249 -19.41 2.91 -24.22
C ALA A 249 -17.91 3.25 -24.14
N PRO A 250 -17.05 2.69 -25.01
CA PRO A 250 -15.59 2.76 -24.88
C PRO A 250 -14.97 4.15 -25.17
N LYS A 251 -15.74 5.14 -25.64
CA LYS A 251 -15.19 6.41 -26.18
C LYS A 251 -14.92 7.52 -25.16
N PRO A 252 -15.78 7.81 -24.15
CA PRO A 252 -15.60 9.00 -23.31
C PRO A 252 -14.45 8.90 -22.29
N MET A 253 -14.26 7.72 -21.68
CA MET A 253 -13.15 7.49 -20.72
C MET A 253 -11.78 7.58 -21.39
N ARG A 254 -11.66 7.15 -22.66
CA ARG A 254 -10.42 7.29 -23.46
C ARG A 254 -10.10 8.74 -23.84
N LEU A 255 -11.06 9.66 -23.74
CA LEU A 255 -10.92 11.07 -24.12
C LEU A 255 -10.72 12.00 -22.92
N GLY A 256 -10.64 11.48 -21.69
CA GLY A 256 -10.47 12.29 -20.47
C GLY A 256 -11.66 13.21 -20.14
N GLN A 257 -12.84 12.91 -20.67
CA GLN A 257 -14.06 13.71 -20.50
C GLN A 257 -14.91 13.30 -19.28
N SER A 258 -14.43 12.34 -18.49
CA SER A 258 -15.10 11.87 -17.29
C SER A 258 -14.09 11.32 -16.31
N ASP A 259 -14.24 11.70 -15.04
CA ASP A 259 -13.38 11.26 -13.94
C ASP A 259 -13.73 9.84 -13.44
N GLY A 260 -14.74 9.17 -14.02
CA GLY A 260 -15.19 7.85 -13.57
C GLY A 260 -15.92 7.02 -14.65
N LEU A 261 -16.47 5.88 -14.22
CA LEU A 261 -17.15 4.94 -15.11
C LEU A 261 -18.48 5.54 -15.61
N ILE A 262 -18.71 5.45 -16.92
CA ILE A 262 -20.00 5.80 -17.53
C ILE A 262 -20.74 4.52 -17.91
N ILE A 263 -21.99 4.41 -17.46
CA ILE A 263 -22.90 3.35 -17.87
C ILE A 263 -24.14 3.93 -18.55
N TYR A 264 -24.73 3.13 -19.42
CA TYR A 264 -26.00 3.40 -20.07
C TYR A 264 -27.01 2.33 -19.67
N LEU A 265 -28.21 2.77 -19.30
CA LEU A 265 -29.37 1.90 -19.09
C LEU A 265 -30.25 2.00 -20.33
N GLN A 266 -30.53 0.86 -20.96
CA GLN A 266 -31.56 0.75 -21.98
C GLN A 266 -32.83 0.21 -21.32
N THR A 267 -33.95 0.91 -21.51
CA THR A 267 -35.23 0.59 -20.90
C THR A 267 -36.31 0.27 -21.92
N GLU A 268 -37.34 -0.43 -21.48
CA GLU A 268 -38.59 -0.67 -22.21
C GLU A 268 -39.77 -0.45 -21.26
N GLU A 269 -40.95 -0.14 -21.81
CA GLU A 269 -42.18 -0.08 -21.02
C GLU A 269 -42.55 -1.49 -20.54
N LYS A 270 -43.11 -1.57 -19.34
CA LYS A 270 -43.59 -2.83 -18.76
C LYS A 270 -44.92 -3.28 -19.33
#